data_AF-A0AA42YHG2-F1
#
_entry.id   AF-A0AA42YHG2-F1
#
_cell.length_a   1.000
_cell.length_b   1.000
_cell.length_c   1.000
_cell.angle_alpha   90.00
_cell.angle_beta   90.00
_cell.angle_gamma   90.00
#
_symmetry.space_group_name_H-M   'P 1'
#
loop_
_entity.id
_entity.type
_entity.pdbx_description
1 polymer ?
#
loop_
_entity_poly.entity_id
_entity_poly.type
_entity_poly.pdbx_seq_one_letter_code
_entity_poly.pdbx_strand_id
1 'polypeptide(L)'
;MSEEKAAPGGEAVEVAAVLARVRAGARQRRAELATISEELKRLPPSLARVHELRYVDEPVCESHRPVVGRFIVLAKKLVYQGFMRWYLDSLVRQQNAFNRAASEALRDLFARQGLLAAELERLARDAEGAGGD
;
A
#
# COMPACT_ATOMS: atom_id res chain seq x y z
N MET A 1 43.84 -17.32 -33.31
CA MET A 1 42.61 -16.59 -32.99
C MET A 1 41.70 -17.58 -32.29
N SER A 2 41.72 -17.60 -30.95
CA SER A 2 40.99 -18.58 -30.15
C SER A 2 39.61 -18.01 -29.80
N GLU A 3 38.55 -18.62 -30.33
CA GLU A 3 37.20 -18.43 -29.82
C GLU A 3 37.05 -19.26 -28.54
N GLU A 4 36.99 -18.57 -27.40
CA GLU A 4 36.66 -19.16 -26.11
C GLU A 4 35.15 -19.41 -26.06
N LYS A 5 34.76 -20.65 -26.35
CA LYS A 5 33.36 -21.10 -26.32
C LYS A 5 32.92 -21.22 -24.85
N ALA A 6 32.29 -20.17 -24.33
CA ALA A 6 31.72 -20.16 -22.98
C ALA A 6 30.80 -21.37 -22.77
N ALA A 7 31.09 -22.16 -21.74
CA ALA A 7 30.40 -23.42 -21.48
C ALA A 7 28.91 -23.19 -21.14
N PRO A 8 27.97 -23.99 -21.69
CA PRO A 8 26.52 -23.81 -21.50
C PRO A 8 26.04 -23.98 -20.05
N GLY A 9 26.90 -24.49 -19.16
CA GLY A 9 26.61 -24.59 -17.73
C GLY A 9 26.72 -23.27 -16.96
N GLY A 10 27.49 -22.29 -17.45
CA GLY A 10 27.68 -21.00 -16.79
C GLY A 10 26.41 -20.15 -16.79
N GLU A 11 25.72 -20.09 -17.93
CA GLU A 11 24.47 -19.35 -18.11
C GLU A 11 23.32 -19.96 -17.28
N ALA A 12 23.23 -21.30 -17.23
CA ALA A 12 22.23 -21.98 -16.41
C ALA A 12 22.42 -21.74 -14.91
N VAL A 13 23.68 -21.67 -14.45
CA VAL A 13 24.03 -21.36 -13.06
C VAL A 13 23.71 -19.90 -12.72
N GLU A 14 23.97 -18.97 -13.64
CA GLU A 14 23.65 -17.55 -13.48
C GLU A 14 22.13 -17.32 -13.40
N VAL A 15 21.36 -17.92 -14.32
CA VAL A 15 19.89 -17.86 -14.30
C VAL A 15 19.34 -18.47 -13.01
N ALA A 16 19.89 -19.60 -12.56
CA ALA A 16 19.49 -20.21 -11.30
C ALA A 16 19.76 -19.29 -10.10
N ALA A 17 20.90 -18.59 -10.08
CA ALA A 17 21.24 -17.62 -9.04
C ALA A 17 20.31 -16.40 -9.06
N VAL A 18 19.99 -15.87 -10.23
CA VAL A 18 19.03 -14.76 -10.38
C VAL A 18 17.63 -15.18 -9.93
N LEU A 19 17.16 -16.37 -10.31
CA LEU A 19 15.86 -16.90 -9.88
C LEU A 19 15.82 -17.14 -8.37
N ALA A 20 16.91 -17.63 -7.76
CA ALA A 20 17.02 -17.78 -6.32
C ALA A 20 16.89 -16.41 -5.61
N ARG A 21 17.58 -15.38 -6.12
CA ARG A 21 17.50 -14.01 -5.61
C ARG A 21 16.09 -13.42 -5.72
N VAL A 22 15.41 -13.62 -6.85
CA VAL A 22 14.03 -13.15 -7.06
C VAL A 22 13.06 -13.86 -6.11
N ARG A 23 13.19 -15.18 -5.93
CA ARG A 23 12.35 -15.94 -4.98
C ARG A 23 12.58 -15.51 -3.54
N ALA A 24 13.84 -15.28 -3.15
CA ALA A 24 14.18 -14.76 -1.83
C ALA A 24 13.53 -13.39 -1.58
N GLY A 25 13.67 -12.47 -2.53
CA GLY A 25 13.02 -11.16 -2.46
C GLY A 25 11.49 -11.23 -2.43
N ALA A 26 10.89 -12.18 -3.16
CA ALA A 26 9.43 -12.40 -3.13
C ALA A 26 8.94 -12.94 -1.78
N ARG A 27 9.69 -13.85 -1.15
CA ARG A 27 9.38 -14.36 0.19
C ARG A 27 9.49 -13.26 1.25
N GLN A 28 10.54 -12.46 1.18
CA GLN A 28 10.74 -11.33 2.09
C GLN A 28 9.56 -10.34 1.99
N ARG A 29 9.20 -9.90 0.78
CA ARG A 29 8.06 -8.98 0.61
C ARG A 29 6.73 -9.57 1.09
N ARG A 30 6.50 -10.88 0.92
CA ARG A 30 5.32 -11.55 1.47
C ARG A 30 5.31 -11.56 2.99
N ALA A 31 6.46 -11.76 3.63
CA ALA A 31 6.58 -11.68 5.08
C ALA A 31 6.31 -10.25 5.59
N GLU A 32 6.89 -9.24 4.94
CA GLU A 32 6.64 -7.82 5.25
C GLU A 32 5.14 -7.48 5.14
N LEU A 33 4.48 -7.90 4.05
CA LEU A 33 3.04 -7.71 3.85
C LEU A 33 2.19 -8.44 4.90
N ALA A 34 2.59 -9.64 5.31
CA ALA A 34 1.91 -10.38 6.38
C ALA A 34 2.01 -9.65 7.72
N THR A 35 3.19 -9.12 8.06
CA THR A 35 3.39 -8.31 9.27
C THR A 35 2.53 -7.04 9.25
N ILE A 36 2.49 -6.33 8.12
CA ILE A 36 1.65 -5.13 7.95
C ILE A 36 0.16 -5.49 8.10
N SER A 37 -0.26 -6.64 7.57
CA SER A 37 -1.65 -7.11 7.69
C SER A 37 -2.02 -7.42 9.15
N GLU A 38 -1.14 -8.06 9.91
CA GLU A 38 -1.35 -8.32 11.34
C GLU A 38 -1.37 -7.04 12.17
N GLU A 39 -0.52 -6.06 11.87
CA GLU A 39 -0.61 -4.73 12.50
C GLU A 39 -1.95 -4.05 12.21
N LEU A 40 -2.44 -4.15 10.97
CA LEU A 40 -3.71 -3.54 10.59
C LEU A 40 -4.90 -4.11 11.38
N LYS A 41 -4.87 -5.40 11.72
CA LYS A 41 -5.89 -6.06 12.55
C LYS A 41 -5.93 -5.55 13.99
N ARG A 42 -4.83 -4.96 14.48
CA ARG A 42 -4.74 -4.37 15.82
C ARG A 42 -5.26 -2.93 15.88
N LEU A 43 -5.47 -2.30 14.72
CA LEU A 43 -6.01 -0.94 14.64
C LEU A 43 -7.52 -0.97 14.90
N PRO A 44 -8.09 0.12 15.46
CA PRO A 44 -9.54 0.26 15.53
C PRO A 44 -10.15 0.21 14.12
N PRO A 45 -11.39 -0.31 13.97
CA PRO A 45 -12.02 -0.49 12.66
C PRO A 45 -12.06 0.75 11.78
N SER A 46 -12.22 1.94 12.39
CA SER A 46 -12.20 3.23 11.69
C SER A 46 -10.84 3.53 11.06
N LEU A 47 -9.74 3.24 11.76
CA LEU A 47 -8.38 3.51 11.28
C LEU A 47 -7.93 2.45 10.26
N ALA A 48 -8.36 1.20 10.44
CA ALA A 48 -8.20 0.16 9.42
C ALA A 48 -8.91 0.56 8.11
N ARG A 49 -10.15 1.09 8.22
CA ARG A 49 -10.91 1.56 7.06
C ARG A 49 -10.25 2.74 6.33
N VAL A 50 -9.69 3.71 7.07
CA VAL A 50 -8.94 4.83 6.47
C VAL A 50 -7.71 4.32 5.71
N HIS A 51 -7.03 3.31 6.25
CA HIS A 51 -5.88 2.70 5.58
C HIS A 51 -6.27 1.97 4.28
N GLU A 52 -7.40 1.26 4.24
CA GLU A 52 -7.91 0.61 3.02
C GLU A 52 -8.24 1.62 1.92
N LEU A 53 -8.81 2.77 2.27
CA LEU A 53 -9.21 3.82 1.34
C LEU A 53 -8.05 4.73 0.90
N ARG A 54 -6.81 4.41 1.30
CA ARG A 54 -5.66 5.29 1.03
C ARG A 54 -5.32 5.44 -0.45
N TYR A 55 -5.75 4.48 -1.27
CA TYR A 55 -5.53 4.47 -2.72
C TYR A 55 -6.85 4.66 -3.46
N VAL A 56 -6.84 5.65 -4.34
CA VAL A 56 -7.89 5.91 -5.32
C VAL A 56 -7.39 5.41 -6.67
N ASP A 57 -8.17 4.53 -7.29
CA ASP A 57 -7.93 4.02 -8.63
C ASP A 57 -8.45 4.99 -9.70
N GLU A 58 -7.84 4.93 -10.89
CA GLU A 58 -8.34 5.66 -12.04
C GLU A 58 -9.73 5.14 -12.47
N PRO A 59 -10.66 6.03 -12.86
CA PRO A 59 -12.01 5.62 -13.23
C PRO A 59 -12.03 4.81 -14.53
N VAL A 60 -12.70 3.65 -14.50
CA VAL A 60 -12.89 2.79 -15.68
C VAL A 60 -14.01 3.36 -16.57
N CYS A 61 -13.75 3.47 -17.88
CA CYS A 61 -14.72 3.95 -18.84
C CYS A 61 -15.76 2.87 -19.19
N GLU A 62 -16.91 2.89 -18.52
CA GLU A 62 -18.03 1.97 -18.78
C GLU A 62 -19.22 2.64 -19.48
N SER A 63 -20.06 1.82 -20.12
CA SER A 63 -21.33 2.22 -20.71
C SER A 63 -22.37 1.10 -20.57
N HIS A 64 -23.55 1.44 -20.05
CA HIS A 64 -24.66 0.51 -19.79
C HIS A 64 -25.55 0.25 -21.03
N ARG A 65 -25.22 0.82 -22.21
CA ARG A 65 -26.06 0.75 -23.41
C ARG A 65 -25.55 -0.34 -24.38
N PRO A 66 -26.34 -1.36 -24.76
CA PRO A 66 -25.84 -2.50 -25.53
C PRO A 66 -25.51 -2.20 -27.01
N VAL A 67 -26.25 -1.31 -27.68
CA VAL A 67 -26.08 -1.07 -29.14
C VAL A 67 -25.11 0.08 -29.44
N VAL A 68 -25.19 1.18 -28.69
CA VAL A 68 -24.33 2.37 -28.88
C VAL A 68 -23.15 2.40 -27.91
N GLY A 69 -23.12 1.45 -26.95
CA GLY A 69 -22.14 1.45 -25.86
C GLY A 69 -20.70 1.38 -26.34
N ARG A 70 -20.42 0.63 -27.41
CA ARG A 70 -19.05 0.49 -27.94
C ARG A 70 -18.52 1.81 -28.51
N PHE A 71 -19.33 2.59 -29.21
CA PHE A 71 -18.93 3.91 -29.71
C PHE A 71 -18.81 4.93 -28.57
N ILE A 72 -19.70 4.87 -27.57
CA ILE A 72 -19.63 5.73 -26.38
C ILE A 72 -18.36 5.44 -25.56
N VAL A 73 -18.01 4.17 -25.36
CA VAL A 73 -16.78 3.77 -24.66
C VAL A 73 -15.55 4.21 -25.45
N LEU A 74 -15.56 4.06 -26.78
CA LEU A 74 -14.45 4.52 -27.63
C LEU A 74 -14.26 6.05 -27.53
N ALA A 75 -15.35 6.82 -27.60
CA ALA A 75 -15.32 8.27 -27.45
C ALA A 75 -14.82 8.69 -26.06
N LYS A 76 -15.35 8.08 -24.99
CA LYS A 76 -14.86 8.32 -23.61
C LYS A 76 -13.39 7.99 -23.47
N LYS A 77 -12.93 6.87 -24.04
CA LYS A 77 -11.52 6.45 -24.01
C LYS A 77 -10.62 7.44 -24.74
N LEU A 78 -11.05 7.96 -25.89
CA LEU A 78 -10.33 8.98 -26.65
C LEU A 78 -10.21 10.29 -25.87
N VAL A 79 -11.31 10.77 -25.28
CA VAL A 79 -11.30 11.98 -24.44
C VAL A 79 -10.41 11.77 -23.21
N TYR A 80 -10.52 10.61 -22.56
CA TYR A 80 -9.69 10.23 -21.44
C TYR A 80 -8.20 10.26 -21.82
N GLN A 81 -7.81 9.55 -22.88
CA GLN A 81 -6.41 9.47 -23.28
C GLN A 81 -5.84 10.80 -23.81
N GLY A 82 -6.65 11.58 -24.52
CA GLY A 82 -6.20 12.81 -25.19
C GLY A 82 -6.08 14.02 -24.26
N PHE A 83 -6.99 14.16 -23.29
CA PHE A 83 -7.07 15.38 -22.47
C PHE A 83 -7.09 15.10 -20.97
N MET A 84 -7.84 14.09 -20.56
CA MET A 84 -8.16 13.88 -19.14
C MET A 84 -7.07 13.11 -18.38
N ARG A 85 -6.31 12.24 -19.06
CA ARG A 85 -5.30 11.37 -18.45
C ARG A 85 -4.29 12.19 -17.66
N TRP A 86 -3.71 13.23 -18.26
CA TRP A 86 -2.65 14.00 -17.60
C TRP A 86 -3.16 14.77 -16.37
N TYR A 87 -4.36 15.33 -16.48
CA TYR A 87 -5.00 16.06 -15.39
C TYR A 87 -5.41 15.12 -14.24
N LEU A 88 -6.09 14.01 -14.57
CA LEU A 88 -6.56 13.03 -13.59
C LEU A 88 -5.40 12.30 -12.91
N ASP A 89 -4.36 11.95 -13.66
CA ASP A 89 -3.17 11.29 -13.13
C ASP A 89 -2.44 12.17 -12.11
N SER A 90 -2.32 13.48 -12.36
CA SER A 90 -1.78 14.42 -11.37
C SER A 90 -2.64 14.50 -10.11
N LEU A 91 -3.96 14.60 -10.27
CA LEU A 91 -4.91 14.71 -9.17
C LEU A 91 -4.95 13.43 -8.31
N VAL A 92 -5.01 12.25 -8.95
CA VAL A 92 -5.01 10.94 -8.29
C VAL A 92 -3.70 10.74 -7.53
N ARG A 93 -2.55 11.10 -8.12
CA ARG A 93 -1.27 11.06 -7.40
C ARG A 93 -1.26 11.96 -6.17
N GLN A 94 -1.77 13.18 -6.29
CA GLN A 94 -1.84 14.13 -5.18
C GLN A 94 -2.77 13.61 -4.06
N GLN A 95 -3.94 13.09 -4.43
CA GLN A 95 -4.89 12.51 -3.48
C GLN A 95 -4.31 11.28 -2.78
N ASN A 96 -3.64 10.39 -3.52
CA ASN A 96 -2.97 9.22 -2.95
C ASN A 96 -1.79 9.60 -2.04
N ALA A 97 -1.06 10.68 -2.36
CA ALA A 97 -0.02 11.22 -1.49
C ALA A 97 -0.62 11.77 -0.19
N PHE A 98 -1.67 12.57 -0.28
CA PHE A 98 -2.38 13.11 0.88
C PHE A 98 -2.99 12.01 1.76
N ASN A 99 -3.75 11.09 1.17
CA ASN A 99 -4.41 10.00 1.89
C ASN A 99 -3.40 9.11 2.63
N ARG A 100 -2.24 8.85 2.02
CA ARG A 100 -1.12 8.15 2.67
C ARG A 100 -0.60 8.92 3.88
N ALA A 101 -0.28 10.20 3.71
CA ALA A 101 0.24 11.02 4.81
C ALA A 101 -0.77 11.14 5.95
N ALA A 102 -2.06 11.32 5.62
CA ALA A 102 -3.14 11.37 6.59
C ALA A 102 -3.31 10.05 7.35
N SER A 103 -3.28 8.91 6.64
CA SER A 103 -3.36 7.58 7.28
C SER A 103 -2.18 7.33 8.22
N GLU A 104 -0.97 7.73 7.83
CA GLU A 104 0.23 7.61 8.67
C GLU A 104 0.15 8.51 9.91
N ALA A 105 -0.26 9.76 9.74
CA ALA A 105 -0.43 10.70 10.86
C ALA A 105 -1.49 10.24 11.87
N LEU A 106 -2.62 9.69 11.39
CA LEU A 106 -3.66 9.15 12.26
C LEU A 106 -3.19 7.90 13.03
N ARG A 107 -2.37 7.05 12.41
CA ARG A 107 -1.76 5.88 13.10
C ARG A 107 -0.80 6.32 14.19
N ASP A 108 0.06 7.30 13.90
CA ASP A 108 0.99 7.85 14.88
C ASP A 108 0.24 8.51 16.05
N LEU A 109 -0.80 9.31 15.77
CA LEU A 109 -1.63 9.92 16.80
C LEU A 109 -2.29 8.87 17.71
N PHE A 110 -2.84 7.80 17.12
CA PHE A 110 -3.45 6.71 17.89
C PHE A 110 -2.44 6.00 18.79
N ALA A 111 -1.22 5.73 18.29
CA ALA A 111 -0.16 5.12 19.08
C ALA A 111 0.23 6.00 20.28
N ARG A 112 0.38 7.32 20.07
CA ARG A 112 0.68 8.28 21.14
C ARG A 112 -0.46 8.37 22.17
N GLN A 113 -1.71 8.34 21.72
CA GLN A 113 -2.87 8.32 22.61
C GLN A 113 -2.86 7.09 23.52
N GLY A 114 -2.51 5.91 22.99
CA GLY A 114 -2.38 4.68 23.79
C GLY A 114 -1.29 4.78 24.86
N LEU A 115 -0.14 5.35 24.52
CA LEU A 115 0.95 5.58 25.48
C LEU A 115 0.52 6.54 26.60
N LEU A 116 -0.14 7.64 26.26
CA LEU A 116 -0.65 8.62 27.24
C LEU A 116 -1.70 8.01 28.17
N ALA A 117 -2.61 7.20 27.63
CA ALA A 117 -3.62 6.51 28.44
C ALA A 117 -2.98 5.54 29.44
N ALA A 118 -2.00 4.74 29.01
CA ALA A 118 -1.28 3.82 29.88
C ALA A 118 -0.51 4.55 30.99
N GLU A 119 0.06 5.72 30.70
CA GLU A 119 0.75 6.55 31.67
C GLU A 119 -0.21 7.12 32.72
N LEU A 120 -1.38 7.61 32.30
CA LEU A 120 -2.43 8.08 33.23
C LEU A 120 -2.93 6.95 34.14
N GLU A 121 -3.15 5.75 33.60
CA GLU A 121 -3.53 4.58 34.40
C GLU A 121 -2.45 4.15 35.40
N ARG A 122 -1.17 4.34 35.05
CA ARG A 122 -0.06 4.09 35.97
C ARG A 122 -0.08 5.10 37.12
N LEU A 123 -0.12 6.39 36.79
CA LEU A 123 -0.12 7.47 37.78
C LEU A 123 -1.35 7.41 38.70
N ALA A 124 -2.52 7.04 38.18
CA ALA A 124 -3.72 6.84 38.98
C ALA A 124 -3.55 5.72 40.01
N ARG A 125 -2.98 4.57 39.60
CA ARG A 125 -2.68 3.46 40.53
C ARG A 125 -1.68 3.84 41.60
N ASP A 126 -0.64 4.60 41.25
CA ASP A 126 0.37 5.06 42.21
C ASP A 126 -0.24 6.02 43.24
N ALA A 127 -1.16 6.90 42.82
CA ALA A 127 -1.88 7.81 43.70
C ALA A 127 -2.85 7.10 44.65
N GLU A 128 -3.56 6.07 44.17
CA GLU A 128 -4.46 5.24 45.00
C GLU A 128 -3.67 4.42 46.03
N GLY A 129 -2.50 3.90 45.67
CA GLY A 129 -1.63 3.17 46.59
C GLY A 129 -1.00 4.04 47.67
N ALA A 130 -0.77 5.33 47.41
CA ALA A 130 -0.19 6.28 48.36
C ALA A 130 -1.20 6.89 49.35
N GLY A 131 -2.50 6.80 49.08
CA GLY A 131 -3.56 7.34 49.94
C GLY A 131 -4.21 6.34 50.91
N GLY A 132 -3.72 5.10 50.95
CA GLY A 132 -4.27 4.00 51.77
C GLY A 132 -3.48 3.63 53.03
N ASP A 133 -2.35 4.31 53.30
CA ASP A 133 -1.57 4.23 54.56
C ASP A 133 -1.87 5.46 55.45
#